data_AF-A0A9W5L231-F1
#
_entry.id   AF-A0A9W5L231-F1
#
_cell.length_a   1.000
_cell.length_b   1.000
_cell.length_c   1.000
_cell.angle_alpha   90.00
_cell.angle_beta   90.00
_cell.angle_gamma   90.00
#
_symmetry.space_group_name_H-M   'P 1'
#
loop_
_entity.id
_entity.type
_entity.pdbx_description
1 polymer ?
#
loop_
_entity_poly.entity_id
_entity_poly.type
_entity_poly.pdbx_seq_one_letter_code
_entity_poly.pdbx_strand_id
1 'polypeptide(L)'
;MNNFVKVGLTTGVVLSAIMPYGGVHAETEDLKVETKEDTFRTGNLTAPSQNSAENVAKDALKGKTEQALSSKQVNTESKVNYNVTQSRKSYDGTTLVRLQQTYEGRDVYGYQLTAHINDDGVLTSVSGDSAQELQQQEDLKQPITLSEEDAKKQLFNIYGNDLTFIEEPEIKQVVYVDENTNKATNAYQITFSASTPEYVSGTVLIDAFGGTLLKELVQKLGIQVDSSIVQSATVNKSQDPSKLTGTGKDDLGINRTFGITQRSDGTYMLADYSRGKGIETYTANYKDYNNYRRNVWGYLDDLVTSNSTNFTDPKAVSAHYLATKVYDFYQEKYGRNSFDNNGQKVISVVHGWNTNGTNKGNPKQWFNAFSNGAMLVYGDPIVRAFDVAGHEFTHAVTRNESGLEYAGEAGAINEALSDILGVAVEKYANNGKFNWTMGEQSGRIFRDMKNPSSISSRYPEDYRHYNNLPIDADHDHGGVHTNSSIINKVAYLIASGGNHNGVNVHGIGEDKMFDIFYYANTDELNMTSNFKELKEACIRVATNLYGKDSLEVQAVQQAFKAAYI
;
A
#
# COMPACT_ATOMS: atom_id res chain seq x y z
N MET A 1 76.90 -22.64 -23.38
CA MET A 1 76.04 -21.75 -22.58
C MET A 1 75.29 -22.61 -21.58
N ASN A 2 75.65 -22.42 -20.30
CA ASN A 2 74.88 -22.61 -19.05
C ASN A 2 73.75 -23.67 -19.02
N ASN A 3 73.93 -24.80 -18.30
CA ASN A 3 73.66 -25.01 -16.85
C ASN A 3 72.14 -25.15 -16.56
N PHE A 4 71.54 -26.14 -15.89
CA PHE A 4 71.80 -27.31 -15.01
C PHE A 4 70.53 -28.24 -15.15
N VAL A 5 70.49 -29.59 -15.23
CA VAL A 5 70.75 -30.68 -14.24
C VAL A 5 69.95 -30.45 -12.92
N LYS A 6 69.04 -31.26 -12.35
CA LYS A 6 68.73 -32.71 -12.36
C LYS A 6 67.45 -32.97 -11.52
N VAL A 7 66.78 -34.12 -11.76
CA VAL A 7 66.16 -35.08 -10.78
C VAL A 7 64.89 -34.61 -10.05
N GLY A 8 63.81 -35.37 -9.87
CA GLY A 8 63.47 -36.77 -10.18
C GLY A 8 62.39 -37.28 -9.19
N LEU A 9 61.66 -38.34 -9.60
CA LEU A 9 60.73 -39.18 -8.80
C LEU A 9 59.43 -38.48 -8.32
N THR A 10 58.24 -39.10 -8.29
CA THR A 10 57.90 -40.48 -7.88
C THR A 10 56.44 -40.82 -8.31
N THR A 11 56.26 -42.05 -8.82
CA THR A 11 55.15 -43.03 -8.59
C THR A 11 53.75 -42.60 -8.13
N GLY A 12 52.72 -43.14 -8.81
CA GLY A 12 51.33 -43.19 -8.29
C GLY A 12 50.31 -43.94 -9.16
N VAL A 13 50.44 -45.28 -9.24
CA VAL A 13 49.43 -46.36 -9.35
C VAL A 13 48.08 -46.12 -10.07
N VAL A 14 47.82 -46.97 -11.08
CA VAL A 14 46.51 -47.28 -11.68
C VAL A 14 45.86 -48.47 -10.94
N LEU A 15 44.52 -48.56 -11.01
CA LEU A 15 43.55 -49.62 -10.60
C LEU A 15 42.74 -49.23 -9.36
N SER A 16 41.42 -49.39 -9.29
CA SER A 16 40.48 -50.20 -10.08
C SER A 16 39.04 -49.72 -9.82
N ALA A 17 38.19 -49.80 -10.84
CA ALA A 17 36.76 -49.59 -10.75
C ALA A 17 36.08 -50.62 -9.83
N ILE A 18 35.27 -50.14 -8.89
CA ILE A 18 34.23 -50.91 -8.22
C ILE A 18 32.98 -50.02 -8.24
N MET A 19 31.99 -50.39 -9.04
CA MET A 19 30.63 -49.86 -8.91
C MET A 19 29.94 -50.55 -7.72
N PRO A 20 29.23 -49.80 -6.87
CA PRO A 20 28.07 -50.31 -6.18
C PRO A 20 26.80 -49.92 -6.96
N TYR A 21 26.08 -50.96 -7.38
CA TYR A 21 24.69 -50.90 -7.78
C TYR A 21 23.82 -50.37 -6.62
N GLY A 22 22.83 -49.54 -6.94
CA GLY A 22 21.59 -49.45 -6.16
C GLY A 22 21.57 -48.42 -5.04
N GLY A 23 21.69 -47.15 -5.38
CA GLY A 23 21.00 -46.09 -4.66
C GLY A 23 20.15 -45.36 -5.68
N VAL A 24 18.83 -45.33 -5.50
CA VAL A 24 18.02 -44.29 -6.15
C VAL A 24 18.44 -42.99 -5.48
N HIS A 25 19.49 -42.37 -6.00
CA HIS A 25 19.68 -40.94 -5.83
C HIS A 25 18.51 -40.31 -6.57
N ALA A 26 17.53 -39.81 -5.83
CA ALA A 26 16.75 -38.70 -6.34
C ALA A 26 17.77 -37.64 -6.75
N GLU A 27 17.88 -37.35 -8.04
CA GLU A 27 18.53 -36.13 -8.49
C GLU A 27 17.83 -35.01 -7.72
N THR A 28 18.55 -34.34 -6.83
CA THR A 28 18.14 -33.04 -6.33
C THR A 28 18.03 -32.16 -7.56
N GLU A 29 16.81 -31.90 -8.00
CA GLU A 29 16.54 -30.88 -9.01
C GLU A 29 17.14 -29.57 -8.48
N ASP A 30 18.25 -29.13 -9.07
CA ASP A 30 18.87 -27.85 -8.73
C ASP A 30 17.80 -26.75 -8.77
N LEU A 31 17.68 -25.99 -7.68
CA LEU A 31 16.73 -24.90 -7.55
C LEU A 31 16.99 -23.82 -8.61
N LYS A 32 15.99 -23.56 -9.47
CA LYS A 32 16.12 -22.63 -10.60
C LYS A 32 15.49 -21.29 -10.27
N VAL A 33 16.33 -20.27 -10.14
CA VAL A 33 15.93 -18.86 -9.95
C VAL A 33 15.78 -18.18 -11.30
N GLU A 34 14.63 -17.54 -11.53
CA GLU A 34 14.36 -16.76 -12.74
C GLU A 34 14.74 -15.29 -12.58
N THR A 35 14.30 -14.64 -11.51
CA THR A 35 14.70 -13.27 -11.12
C THR A 35 15.70 -13.32 -9.96
N LYS A 36 16.85 -12.63 -10.12
CA LYS A 36 17.95 -12.63 -9.13
C LYS A 36 18.08 -11.34 -8.32
N GLU A 37 17.04 -10.50 -8.28
CA GLU A 37 17.13 -9.28 -7.48
C GLU A 37 17.17 -9.61 -5.99
N ASP A 38 18.09 -8.98 -5.26
CA ASP A 38 18.43 -9.43 -3.90
C ASP A 38 17.22 -9.41 -2.96
N THR A 39 16.32 -8.46 -3.17
CA THR A 39 15.13 -8.26 -2.35
C THR A 39 13.87 -8.85 -3.00
N PHE A 40 13.96 -9.37 -4.24
CA PHE A 40 12.85 -9.99 -4.97
C PHE A 40 13.35 -11.18 -5.80
N ARG A 41 13.01 -12.40 -5.37
CA ARG A 41 13.40 -13.65 -6.03
C ARG A 41 12.19 -14.40 -6.53
N THR A 42 12.31 -15.00 -7.71
CA THR A 42 11.27 -15.85 -8.33
C THR A 42 11.88 -17.11 -8.92
N GLY A 43 11.06 -18.15 -9.11
CA GLY A 43 11.46 -19.46 -9.63
C GLY A 43 11.27 -20.54 -8.58
N ASN A 44 11.81 -21.75 -8.79
CA ASN A 44 11.74 -22.80 -7.78
C ASN A 44 12.80 -22.52 -6.71
N LEU A 45 12.40 -21.86 -5.62
CA LEU A 45 13.31 -21.36 -4.59
C LEU A 45 13.56 -22.33 -3.44
N THR A 46 12.76 -23.39 -3.34
CA THR A 46 12.96 -24.52 -2.40
C THR A 46 12.62 -25.84 -3.09
N ALA A 47 13.09 -26.95 -2.52
CA ALA A 47 12.61 -28.27 -2.94
C ALA A 47 11.12 -28.44 -2.56
N PRO A 48 10.38 -29.36 -3.23
CA PRO A 48 9.02 -29.71 -2.84
C PRO A 48 8.93 -30.14 -1.38
N SER A 49 7.81 -29.81 -0.72
CA SER A 49 7.61 -30.06 0.70
C SER A 49 6.16 -30.44 1.00
N GLN A 50 5.96 -31.21 2.06
CA GLN A 50 4.62 -31.53 2.59
C GLN A 50 4.25 -30.65 3.80
N ASN A 51 5.12 -29.72 4.19
CA ASN A 51 4.84 -28.75 5.24
C ASN A 51 3.79 -27.74 4.78
N SER A 52 3.12 -27.07 5.73
CA SER A 52 2.25 -25.95 5.38
C SER A 52 3.04 -24.82 4.71
N ALA A 53 2.37 -24.02 3.88
CA ALA A 53 3.00 -22.90 3.17
C ALA A 53 3.73 -21.94 4.12
N GLU A 54 3.15 -21.68 5.29
CA GLU A 54 3.77 -20.85 6.34
C GLU A 54 5.07 -21.45 6.84
N ASN A 55 5.12 -22.76 7.05
CA ASN A 55 6.33 -23.45 7.52
C ASN A 55 7.38 -23.54 6.43
N VAL A 56 6.99 -23.76 5.16
CA VAL A 56 7.92 -23.71 4.01
C VAL A 56 8.60 -22.33 3.95
N ALA A 57 7.83 -21.25 4.00
CA ALA A 57 8.39 -19.90 4.00
C ALA A 57 9.32 -19.65 5.19
N LYS A 58 8.89 -20.00 6.41
CA LYS A 58 9.71 -19.81 7.62
C LYS A 58 11.00 -20.62 7.58
N ASP A 59 10.93 -21.88 7.19
CA ASP A 59 12.11 -22.76 7.15
C ASP A 59 13.11 -22.28 6.09
N ALA A 60 12.64 -21.81 4.94
CA ALA A 60 13.48 -21.17 3.93
C ALA A 60 14.15 -19.90 4.46
N LEU A 61 13.39 -18.98 5.06
CA LEU A 61 13.97 -17.76 5.63
C LEU A 61 14.95 -18.04 6.77
N LYS A 62 14.76 -19.13 7.52
CA LYS A 62 15.67 -19.57 8.60
C LYS A 62 16.85 -20.41 8.13
N GLY A 63 17.02 -20.66 6.83
CA GLY A 63 18.14 -21.47 6.31
C GLY A 63 18.07 -22.94 6.69
N LYS A 64 16.87 -23.46 6.95
CA LYS A 64 16.65 -24.86 7.38
C LYS A 64 16.39 -25.81 6.21
N THR A 65 16.27 -25.28 5.00
CA THR A 65 16.02 -26.04 3.77
C THR A 65 17.11 -25.77 2.75
N GLU A 66 17.24 -26.66 1.76
CA GLU A 66 17.91 -26.27 0.53
C GLU A 66 17.07 -25.20 -0.18
N GLN A 67 17.70 -24.09 -0.54
CA GLN A 67 17.00 -22.89 -0.97
C GLN A 67 17.86 -22.00 -1.86
N ALA A 68 17.21 -21.21 -2.71
CA ALA A 68 17.88 -20.29 -3.64
C ALA A 68 17.58 -18.81 -3.34
N LEU A 69 17.34 -18.50 -2.06
CA LEU A 69 17.11 -17.15 -1.55
C LEU A 69 18.41 -16.34 -1.48
N SER A 70 18.29 -15.01 -1.48
CA SER A 70 19.45 -14.14 -1.29
C SER A 70 19.92 -14.15 0.17
N SER A 71 21.17 -13.74 0.40
CA SER A 71 21.69 -13.54 1.76
C SER A 71 21.00 -12.41 2.52
N LYS A 72 20.24 -11.52 1.84
CA LYS A 72 19.42 -10.50 2.50
C LYS A 72 18.10 -11.06 3.02
N GLN A 73 17.63 -12.16 2.45
CA GLN A 73 16.35 -12.78 2.81
C GLN A 73 16.52 -13.87 3.87
N VAL A 74 17.63 -14.60 3.84
CA VAL A 74 17.91 -15.67 4.81
C VAL A 74 18.50 -15.07 6.08
N ASN A 75 17.95 -15.40 7.26
CA ASN A 75 18.50 -15.05 8.55
C ASN A 75 18.48 -16.26 9.53
N THR A 76 19.67 -16.75 9.85
CA THR A 76 19.88 -17.91 10.74
C THR A 76 20.07 -17.55 12.21
N GLU A 77 20.00 -16.27 12.59
CA GLU A 77 20.21 -15.82 13.97
C GLU A 77 19.17 -16.45 14.92
N SER A 78 19.62 -17.00 16.04
CA SER A 78 18.74 -17.80 16.92
C SER A 78 17.61 -17.00 17.59
N LYS A 79 17.77 -15.67 17.68
CA LYS A 79 16.79 -14.74 18.27
C LYS A 79 15.84 -14.14 17.22
N VAL A 80 16.08 -14.39 15.94
CA VAL A 80 15.22 -13.93 14.84
C VAL A 80 14.14 -14.97 14.53
N ASN A 81 12.89 -14.54 14.44
CA ASN A 81 11.75 -15.35 14.00
C ASN A 81 10.91 -14.59 12.96
N TYR A 82 9.90 -15.26 12.40
CA TYR A 82 8.96 -14.66 11.46
C TYR A 82 7.53 -14.99 11.87
N ASN A 83 6.75 -13.95 12.16
CA ASN A 83 5.33 -14.06 12.46
C ASN A 83 4.54 -13.98 11.16
N VAL A 84 3.58 -14.87 10.97
CA VAL A 84 2.68 -14.81 9.80
C VAL A 84 1.60 -13.79 10.09
N THR A 85 1.51 -12.76 9.27
CA THR A 85 0.49 -11.70 9.40
C THR A 85 -0.70 -11.95 8.48
N GLN A 86 -0.49 -12.68 7.38
CA GLN A 86 -1.54 -13.07 6.45
C GLN A 86 -1.19 -14.40 5.77
N SER A 87 -2.19 -15.26 5.57
CA SER A 87 -2.09 -16.45 4.73
C SER A 87 -3.40 -16.65 3.98
N ARG A 88 -3.36 -16.70 2.64
CA ARG A 88 -4.53 -16.89 1.77
C ARG A 88 -4.12 -17.37 0.39
N LYS A 89 -5.07 -17.86 -0.41
CA LYS A 89 -4.83 -18.10 -1.84
C LYS A 89 -4.61 -16.78 -2.59
N SER A 90 -3.72 -16.83 -3.58
CA SER A 90 -3.34 -15.74 -4.47
C SER A 90 -4.01 -15.90 -5.85
N TYR A 91 -3.92 -14.87 -6.68
CA TYR A 91 -4.49 -14.84 -8.04
C TYR A 91 -3.91 -15.90 -8.98
N ASP A 92 -2.68 -16.38 -8.71
CA ASP A 92 -1.97 -17.39 -9.50
C ASP A 92 -2.16 -18.82 -8.95
N GLY A 93 -3.03 -19.01 -7.96
CA GLY A 93 -3.33 -20.30 -7.32
C GLY A 93 -2.34 -20.70 -6.22
N THR A 94 -1.23 -20.00 -6.07
CA THR A 94 -0.30 -20.19 -4.94
C THR A 94 -0.95 -19.76 -3.62
N THR A 95 -0.38 -20.22 -2.51
CA THR A 95 -0.66 -19.68 -1.18
C THR A 95 0.28 -18.51 -0.93
N LEU A 96 -0.28 -17.30 -0.83
CA LEU A 96 0.43 -16.12 -0.36
C LEU A 96 0.59 -16.21 1.16
N VAL A 97 1.80 -15.94 1.64
CA VAL A 97 2.14 -15.81 3.06
C VAL A 97 2.88 -14.47 3.25
N ARG A 98 2.31 -13.57 4.06
CA ARG A 98 3.00 -12.36 4.52
C ARG A 98 3.62 -12.61 5.90
N LEU A 99 4.88 -12.24 6.06
CA LEU A 99 5.67 -12.48 7.26
C LEU A 99 6.25 -11.17 7.79
N GLN A 100 6.12 -10.94 9.10
CA GLN A 100 6.81 -9.89 9.84
C GLN A 100 8.04 -10.49 10.53
N GLN A 101 9.23 -10.00 10.23
CA GLN A 101 10.44 -10.39 10.97
C GLN A 101 10.32 -9.92 12.42
N THR A 102 10.75 -10.75 13.36
CA THR A 102 10.86 -10.39 14.78
C THR A 102 12.24 -10.71 15.33
N TYR A 103 12.67 -9.96 16.34
CA TYR A 103 13.88 -10.20 17.13
C TYR A 103 13.52 -10.21 18.62
N GLU A 104 13.78 -11.34 19.29
CA GLU A 104 13.35 -11.58 20.68
C GLU A 104 11.85 -11.32 20.91
N GLY A 105 11.02 -11.63 19.92
CA GLY A 105 9.56 -11.48 19.96
C GLY A 105 9.04 -10.08 19.65
N ARG A 106 9.92 -9.10 19.40
CA ARG A 106 9.56 -7.74 18.97
C ARG A 106 9.64 -7.62 17.45
N ASP A 107 8.70 -6.92 16.84
CA ASP A 107 8.70 -6.71 15.39
C ASP A 107 9.92 -5.89 14.97
N VAL A 108 10.57 -6.28 13.87
CA VAL A 108 11.61 -5.47 13.23
C VAL A 108 10.91 -4.57 12.20
N TYR A 109 10.78 -3.29 12.53
CA TYR A 109 10.06 -2.32 11.70
C TYR A 109 10.71 -2.19 10.32
N GLY A 110 9.92 -2.21 9.26
CA GLY A 110 10.41 -2.13 7.87
C GLY A 110 10.68 -3.49 7.21
N TYR A 111 10.80 -4.56 8.01
CA TYR A 111 11.23 -5.88 7.53
C TYR A 111 10.07 -6.87 7.48
N GLN A 112 9.29 -6.73 6.41
CA GLN A 112 8.22 -7.65 6.04
C GLN A 112 8.58 -8.36 4.75
N LEU A 113 8.18 -9.63 4.66
CA LEU A 113 8.38 -10.44 3.48
C LEU A 113 7.07 -11.00 2.95
N THR A 114 6.98 -11.10 1.63
CA THR A 114 5.83 -11.63 0.91
C THR A 114 6.28 -12.87 0.15
N ALA A 115 5.72 -14.03 0.48
CA ALA A 115 6.14 -15.33 -0.06
C ALA A 115 4.99 -16.06 -0.75
N HIS A 116 5.26 -16.71 -1.88
CA HIS A 116 4.27 -17.52 -2.61
C HIS A 116 4.69 -18.99 -2.63
N ILE A 117 3.81 -19.89 -2.21
CA ILE A 117 4.07 -21.33 -2.17
C ILE A 117 3.05 -22.04 -3.06
N ASN A 118 3.51 -22.84 -4.03
CA ASN A 118 2.61 -23.62 -4.87
C ASN A 118 2.06 -24.86 -4.15
N ASP A 119 1.17 -25.60 -4.80
CA ASP A 119 0.51 -26.77 -4.18
C ASP A 119 1.46 -27.96 -3.93
N ASP A 120 2.65 -27.97 -4.55
CA ASP A 120 3.72 -28.95 -4.28
C ASP A 120 4.60 -28.57 -3.07
N GLY A 121 4.26 -27.48 -2.38
CA GLY A 121 5.02 -26.95 -1.24
C GLY A 121 6.35 -26.32 -1.64
N VAL A 122 6.48 -25.87 -2.89
CA VAL A 122 7.65 -25.13 -3.39
C VAL A 122 7.43 -23.63 -3.21
N LEU A 123 8.38 -22.95 -2.58
CA LEU A 123 8.44 -21.48 -2.56
C LEU A 123 8.78 -20.98 -3.97
N THR A 124 7.85 -20.28 -4.62
CA THR A 124 7.97 -19.81 -6.00
C THR A 124 8.37 -18.34 -6.13
N SER A 125 8.14 -17.55 -5.09
CA SER A 125 8.70 -16.20 -4.97
C SER A 125 8.81 -15.75 -3.54
N VAL A 126 9.75 -14.84 -3.30
CA VAL A 126 9.82 -14.05 -2.07
C VAL A 126 10.28 -12.62 -2.36
N SER A 127 9.54 -11.65 -1.84
CA SER A 127 9.90 -10.22 -1.84
C SER A 127 10.15 -9.71 -0.42
N GLY A 128 10.91 -8.63 -0.32
CA GLY A 128 11.31 -8.02 0.95
C GLY A 128 12.62 -8.58 1.49
N ASP A 129 13.18 -7.84 2.44
CA ASP A 129 14.44 -8.16 3.11
C ASP A 129 14.21 -8.62 4.55
N SER A 130 15.21 -9.32 5.09
CA SER A 130 15.33 -9.60 6.51
C SER A 130 16.53 -8.82 7.06
N ALA A 131 16.32 -8.06 8.14
CA ALA A 131 17.39 -7.37 8.84
C ALA A 131 18.41 -8.39 9.33
N GLN A 132 19.69 -8.04 9.22
CA GLN A 132 20.80 -8.94 9.49
C GLN A 132 21.60 -8.47 10.70
N GLU A 133 22.37 -9.39 11.28
CA GLU A 133 23.36 -9.12 12.33
C GLU A 133 22.77 -8.49 13.61
N LEU A 134 21.47 -8.68 13.87
CA LEU A 134 20.77 -8.06 15.01
C LEU A 134 21.37 -8.50 16.36
N GLN A 135 21.79 -9.77 16.48
CA GLN A 135 22.44 -10.29 17.70
C GLN A 135 23.77 -9.61 18.02
N GLN A 136 24.42 -9.02 17.01
CA GLN A 136 25.70 -8.34 17.15
C GLN A 136 25.53 -6.87 17.56
N GLN A 137 24.33 -6.31 17.41
CA GLN A 137 24.02 -4.91 17.71
C GLN A 137 24.03 -4.68 19.22
N GLU A 138 24.96 -3.86 19.71
CA GLU A 138 25.12 -3.59 21.15
C GLU A 138 23.90 -2.88 21.75
N ASP A 139 23.26 -1.99 21.00
CA ASP A 139 22.10 -1.24 21.46
C ASP A 139 20.92 -2.20 21.74
N LEU A 140 20.74 -3.27 20.95
CA LEU A 140 19.69 -4.27 21.20
C LEU A 140 19.91 -5.09 22.47
N LYS A 141 21.14 -5.15 22.99
CA LYS A 141 21.47 -5.87 24.24
C LYS A 141 21.20 -5.04 25.48
N GLN A 142 21.09 -3.72 25.33
CA GLN A 142 20.81 -2.83 26.46
C GLN A 142 19.34 -2.95 26.88
N PRO A 143 19.05 -2.93 28.20
CA PRO A 143 17.67 -2.91 28.67
C PRO A 143 16.99 -1.61 28.23
N ILE A 144 15.73 -1.69 27.82
CA ILE A 144 14.91 -0.51 27.54
C ILE A 144 14.80 0.32 28.82
N THR A 145 15.20 1.60 28.75
CA THR A 145 15.18 2.52 29.89
C THR A 145 14.03 3.53 29.84
N LEU A 146 13.48 3.79 28.65
CA LEU A 146 12.34 4.69 28.46
C LEU A 146 11.03 3.91 28.60
N SER A 147 10.10 4.41 29.42
CA SER A 147 8.76 3.82 29.53
C SER A 147 7.90 4.15 28.31
N GLU A 148 6.86 3.35 28.04
CA GLU A 148 5.88 3.64 26.96
C GLU A 148 5.24 5.03 27.12
N GLU A 149 4.90 5.41 28.35
CA GLU A 149 4.35 6.73 28.67
C GLU A 149 5.35 7.86 28.39
N ASP A 150 6.63 7.65 28.69
CA ASP A 150 7.67 8.66 28.39
C ASP A 150 8.01 8.74 26.90
N ALA A 151 7.86 7.64 26.16
CA ALA A 151 7.93 7.63 24.69
C ALA A 151 6.74 8.38 24.08
N LYS A 152 5.52 8.13 24.57
CA LYS A 152 4.31 8.88 24.20
C LYS A 152 4.46 10.38 24.48
N LYS A 153 5.10 10.75 25.60
CA LYS A 153 5.39 12.16 25.93
C LYS A 153 6.29 12.85 24.88
N GLN A 154 7.12 12.11 24.14
CA GLN A 154 7.94 12.70 23.08
C GLN A 154 7.09 13.28 21.94
N LEU A 155 5.88 12.77 21.72
CA LEU A 155 4.98 13.34 20.72
C LEU A 155 4.63 14.80 21.03
N PHE A 156 4.50 15.17 22.30
CA PHE A 156 4.27 16.57 22.70
C PHE A 156 5.50 17.44 22.45
N ASN A 157 6.71 16.89 22.56
CA ASN A 157 7.93 17.63 22.23
C ASN A 157 8.08 17.86 20.71
N ILE A 158 7.68 16.87 19.90
CA ILE A 158 7.79 16.90 18.44
C ILE A 158 6.71 17.78 17.82
N TYR A 159 5.46 17.60 18.26
CA TYR A 159 4.30 18.22 17.64
C TYR A 159 3.75 19.42 18.41
N GLY A 160 4.14 19.62 19.67
CA GLY A 160 3.69 20.74 20.48
C GLY A 160 3.06 20.29 21.80
N ASN A 161 3.27 21.07 22.86
CA ASN A 161 2.77 20.74 24.20
C ASN A 161 1.24 20.79 24.30
N ASP A 162 0.57 21.43 23.34
CA ASP A 162 -0.87 21.43 23.19
C ASP A 162 -1.40 20.18 22.49
N LEU A 163 -0.55 19.23 22.06
CA LEU A 163 -0.93 18.04 21.29
C LEU A 163 -2.06 17.26 21.97
N THR A 164 -3.11 16.94 21.24
CA THR A 164 -4.17 16.06 21.74
C THR A 164 -4.47 14.91 20.81
N PHE A 165 -4.44 13.70 21.38
CA PHE A 165 -4.74 12.44 20.70
C PHE A 165 -6.23 12.30 20.41
N ILE A 166 -6.56 11.88 19.18
CA ILE A 166 -7.94 11.60 18.75
C ILE A 166 -8.42 10.29 19.37
N GLU A 167 -7.55 9.30 19.33
CA GLU A 167 -7.71 7.98 19.91
C GLU A 167 -6.43 7.65 20.69
N GLU A 168 -6.54 6.75 21.66
CA GLU A 168 -5.36 6.33 22.42
C GLU A 168 -4.30 5.75 21.46
N PRO A 169 -3.07 6.30 21.44
CA PRO A 169 -2.02 5.82 20.55
C PRO A 169 -1.77 4.33 20.72
N GLU A 170 -1.65 3.63 19.60
CA GLU A 170 -1.15 2.25 19.60
C GLU A 170 0.36 2.31 19.74
N ILE A 171 0.88 1.81 20.87
CA ILE A 171 2.31 1.77 21.16
C ILE A 171 2.77 0.31 21.13
N LYS A 172 3.80 0.03 20.32
CA LYS A 172 4.44 -1.28 20.22
C LYS A 172 5.94 -1.14 20.42
N GLN A 173 6.52 -2.03 21.21
CA GLN A 173 7.98 -2.19 21.24
C GLN A 173 8.45 -2.88 19.97
N VAL A 174 9.38 -2.25 19.27
CA VAL A 174 9.93 -2.72 18.00
C VAL A 174 11.45 -2.64 18.01
N VAL A 175 12.07 -3.31 17.06
CA VAL A 175 13.45 -3.06 16.64
C VAL A 175 13.40 -2.14 15.43
N TYR A 176 14.07 -0.99 15.51
CA TYR A 176 14.29 -0.12 14.36
C TYR A 176 15.70 -0.36 13.82
N VAL A 177 15.83 -0.47 12.49
CA VAL A 177 17.12 -0.52 11.81
C VAL A 177 17.24 0.72 10.95
N ASP A 178 18.25 1.54 11.22
CA ASP A 178 18.52 2.73 10.43
C ASP A 178 19.03 2.32 9.03
N GLU A 179 18.28 2.74 8.00
CA GLU A 179 18.51 2.32 6.61
C GLU A 179 19.86 2.81 6.05
N ASN A 180 20.44 3.88 6.62
CA ASN A 180 21.69 4.46 6.13
C ASN A 180 22.93 3.84 6.79
N THR A 181 22.79 3.41 8.05
CA THR A 181 23.92 2.96 8.88
C THR A 181 23.86 1.47 9.23
N ASN A 182 22.72 0.82 8.96
CA ASN A 182 22.40 -0.55 9.35
C ASN A 182 22.51 -0.81 10.87
N LYS A 183 22.45 0.25 11.68
CA LYS A 183 22.44 0.14 13.15
C LYS A 183 21.03 -0.17 13.63
N ALA A 184 20.90 -1.17 14.48
CA ALA A 184 19.61 -1.52 15.07
C ALA A 184 19.51 -1.05 16.52
N THR A 185 18.39 -0.43 16.87
CA THR A 185 18.09 0.04 18.23
C THR A 185 16.71 -0.44 18.69
N ASN A 186 16.53 -0.53 20.00
CA ASN A 186 15.22 -0.75 20.60
C ASN A 186 14.40 0.54 20.45
N ALA A 187 13.17 0.44 19.97
CA ALA A 187 12.31 1.59 19.72
C ALA A 187 10.86 1.33 20.10
N TYR A 188 10.09 2.39 20.17
CA TYR A 188 8.63 2.36 20.23
C TYR A 188 8.08 2.80 18.88
N GLN A 189 7.31 1.93 18.24
CA GLN A 189 6.40 2.30 17.17
C GLN A 189 5.14 2.86 17.78
N ILE A 190 4.90 4.14 17.56
CA ILE A 190 3.70 4.82 18.03
C ILE A 190 2.87 5.18 16.81
N THR A 191 1.76 4.47 16.64
CA THR A 191 0.76 4.79 15.62
C THR A 191 -0.33 5.60 16.29
N PHE A 192 -0.56 6.79 15.80
CA PHE A 192 -1.47 7.73 16.42
C PHE A 192 -2.15 8.58 15.37
N SER A 193 -3.33 9.04 15.72
CA SER A 193 -3.84 10.29 15.20
C SER A 193 -3.85 11.24 16.38
N ALA A 194 -3.23 12.40 16.19
CA ALA A 194 -3.28 13.49 17.11
C ALA A 194 -3.30 14.78 16.32
N SER A 195 -3.09 15.84 17.06
CA SER A 195 -3.36 17.16 16.59
C SER A 195 -2.88 18.23 17.56
N THR A 196 -3.06 19.51 17.23
CA THR A 196 -2.65 20.72 17.98
C THR A 196 -1.14 20.91 17.88
N PRO A 197 -0.57 21.80 17.01
CA PRO A 197 -1.12 22.81 16.08
C PRO A 197 -1.57 22.33 14.70
N GLU A 198 -1.24 21.10 14.33
CA GLU A 198 -1.61 20.48 13.06
C GLU A 198 -2.07 19.04 13.30
N TYR A 199 -2.96 18.51 12.46
CA TYR A 199 -3.41 17.13 12.52
C TYR A 199 -2.23 16.34 12.03
N VAL A 200 -1.86 15.38 12.84
CA VAL A 200 -0.76 14.52 12.56
C VAL A 200 -1.30 13.12 12.74
N SER A 201 -1.28 12.34 11.67
CA SER A 201 -1.67 10.95 11.75
C SER A 201 -0.71 10.08 10.98
N GLY A 202 -0.36 8.96 11.58
CA GLY A 202 0.56 8.00 11.02
C GLY A 202 1.38 7.38 12.13
N THR A 203 2.64 7.13 11.83
CA THR A 203 3.53 6.40 12.70
C THR A 203 4.80 7.19 12.94
N VAL A 204 5.25 7.26 14.20
CA VAL A 204 6.63 7.63 14.52
C VAL A 204 7.34 6.49 15.21
N LEU A 205 8.65 6.43 15.02
CA LEU A 205 9.52 5.58 15.81
C LEU A 205 10.34 6.43 16.78
N ILE A 206 10.27 6.09 18.06
CA ILE A 206 10.99 6.78 19.14
C ILE A 206 12.00 5.81 19.76
N ASP A 207 13.25 6.23 19.89
CA ASP A 207 14.30 5.46 20.55
C ASP A 207 13.92 5.12 22.00
N ALA A 208 14.08 3.86 22.39
CA ALA A 208 13.65 3.34 23.68
C ALA A 208 14.65 3.62 24.84
N PHE A 209 15.69 4.41 24.59
CA PHE A 209 16.65 4.84 25.62
C PHE A 209 16.45 6.31 25.98
N GLY A 210 16.65 7.20 24.99
CA GLY A 210 16.68 8.65 25.17
C GLY A 210 15.42 9.37 24.68
N GLY A 211 14.52 8.68 23.96
CA GLY A 211 13.32 9.29 23.39
C GLY A 211 13.57 10.09 22.11
N THR A 212 14.72 9.89 21.46
CA THR A 212 15.04 10.54 20.19
C THR A 212 14.09 10.06 19.09
N LEU A 213 13.57 10.97 18.25
CA LEU A 213 12.81 10.63 17.05
C LEU A 213 13.73 9.95 16.03
N LEU A 214 13.41 8.70 15.68
CA LEU A 214 14.18 7.87 14.75
C LEU A 214 13.62 7.94 13.32
N LYS A 215 12.29 7.91 13.19
CA LYS A 215 11.59 7.97 11.90
C LYS A 215 10.21 8.61 12.09
N GLU A 216 9.80 9.44 11.14
CA GLU A 216 8.52 10.13 11.12
C GLU A 216 7.79 9.84 9.80
N LEU A 217 6.67 9.12 9.90
CA LEU A 217 5.81 8.73 8.77
C LEU A 217 4.39 9.18 9.06
N VAL A 218 4.21 10.50 9.16
CA VAL A 218 2.95 11.10 9.57
C VAL A 218 2.46 12.06 8.53
N GLN A 219 1.21 11.91 8.11
CA GLN A 219 0.55 12.94 7.33
C GLN A 219 0.28 14.13 8.24
N LYS A 220 0.91 15.28 7.96
CA LYS A 220 0.57 16.55 8.58
C LYS A 220 -0.45 17.25 7.70
N LEU A 221 -1.59 17.55 8.28
CA LEU A 221 -2.56 18.46 7.70
C LEU A 221 -2.69 19.60 8.70
N GLY A 222 -2.69 20.88 8.30
CA GLY A 222 -2.72 22.03 9.24
C GLY A 222 -3.98 22.13 10.14
N ILE A 223 -4.19 21.18 11.06
CA ILE A 223 -5.46 20.82 11.71
C ILE A 223 -5.37 20.32 13.22
N GLN A 224 -5.50 21.17 14.26
CA GLN A 224 -5.69 20.89 15.75
C GLN A 224 -6.96 20.19 16.46
N VAL A 225 -6.92 18.95 16.96
CA VAL A 225 -7.90 17.98 17.58
C VAL A 225 -7.79 17.97 19.14
N ASP A 226 -8.58 17.13 19.84
CA ASP A 226 -8.91 16.97 21.27
C ASP A 226 -9.72 15.68 21.46
N SER A 227 -10.17 15.35 22.67
CA SER A 227 -10.07 14.00 23.24
C SER A 227 -11.36 13.41 23.82
N SER A 228 -12.56 13.83 23.40
CA SER A 228 -13.81 13.46 24.12
C SER A 228 -14.67 12.33 23.54
N ILE A 229 -14.25 11.59 22.48
CA ILE A 229 -15.22 10.77 21.71
C ILE A 229 -14.75 9.33 21.46
N VAL A 230 -14.77 8.54 22.54
CA VAL A 230 -14.52 7.09 22.51
C VAL A 230 -15.69 6.38 23.21
N GLN A 231 -16.88 6.28 22.59
CA GLN A 231 -17.94 5.35 23.06
C GLN A 231 -19.20 5.08 22.21
N SER A 232 -19.29 5.44 20.92
CA SER A 232 -20.54 5.23 20.15
C SER A 232 -20.45 4.22 18.99
N ALA A 233 -19.32 3.56 18.77
CA ALA A 233 -19.16 2.54 17.73
C ALA A 233 -19.60 1.14 18.21
N THR A 234 -20.87 0.97 18.58
CA THR A 234 -21.53 -0.35 18.68
C THR A 234 -23.04 -0.14 18.73
N VAL A 235 -23.66 0.02 17.55
CA VAL A 235 -25.09 -0.22 17.42
C VAL A 235 -25.29 -1.24 16.31
N ASN A 236 -25.38 -2.50 16.72
CA ASN A 236 -26.12 -3.51 15.99
C ASN A 236 -27.60 -3.06 15.97
N LYS A 237 -28.12 -2.76 14.79
CA LYS A 237 -29.54 -2.95 14.51
C LYS A 237 -29.70 -3.60 13.15
N SER A 238 -30.09 -4.87 13.20
CA SER A 238 -30.72 -5.57 12.10
C SER A 238 -31.98 -4.82 11.68
N GLN A 239 -32.18 -4.68 10.38
CA GLN A 239 -33.40 -5.15 9.73
C GLN A 239 -33.04 -5.49 8.28
N ASP A 240 -33.60 -6.60 7.81
CA ASP A 240 -33.49 -7.14 6.46
C ASP A 240 -33.61 -6.01 5.41
N PRO A 241 -32.59 -5.77 4.56
CA PRO A 241 -32.63 -4.64 3.64
C PRO A 241 -33.64 -4.96 2.54
N SER A 242 -34.85 -4.43 2.64
CA SER A 242 -35.60 -4.14 1.44
C SER A 242 -34.70 -3.27 0.56
N LYS A 243 -34.32 -3.77 -0.63
CA LYS A 243 -33.55 -3.02 -1.63
C LYS A 243 -34.38 -1.82 -2.07
N LEU A 244 -34.30 -0.73 -1.31
CA LEU A 244 -34.91 0.53 -1.66
C LEU A 244 -33.93 1.30 -2.55
N THR A 245 -34.46 1.86 -3.61
CA THR A 245 -33.69 2.66 -4.56
C THR A 245 -34.05 4.12 -4.37
N GLY A 246 -33.04 4.92 -4.10
CA GLY A 246 -33.11 6.37 -4.14
C GLY A 246 -32.74 6.93 -5.50
N THR A 247 -33.18 8.15 -5.77
CA THR A 247 -32.77 8.92 -6.94
C THR A 247 -32.22 10.27 -6.50
N GLY A 248 -31.42 10.90 -7.36
CA GLY A 248 -30.97 12.27 -7.13
C GLY A 248 -30.16 12.77 -8.31
N LYS A 249 -30.07 14.09 -8.45
CA LYS A 249 -29.21 14.71 -9.46
C LYS A 249 -27.83 14.90 -8.84
N ASP A 250 -26.79 14.33 -9.44
CA ASP A 250 -25.40 14.48 -8.98
C ASP A 250 -24.85 15.88 -9.31
N ASP A 251 -23.62 16.15 -8.88
CA ASP A 251 -22.95 17.44 -9.07
C ASP A 251 -22.43 17.71 -10.50
N LEU A 252 -22.60 16.75 -11.41
CA LEU A 252 -22.47 16.94 -12.86
C LEU A 252 -23.82 17.18 -13.52
N GLY A 253 -24.90 17.17 -12.74
CA GLY A 253 -26.25 17.36 -13.21
C GLY A 253 -26.90 16.12 -13.82
N ILE A 254 -26.37 14.93 -13.54
CA ILE A 254 -26.86 13.66 -14.06
C ILE A 254 -27.75 13.00 -13.02
N ASN A 255 -28.91 12.48 -13.45
CA ASN A 255 -29.77 11.70 -12.56
C ASN A 255 -29.13 10.34 -12.26
N ARG A 256 -28.95 10.03 -10.97
CA ARG A 256 -28.38 8.80 -10.45
C ARG A 256 -29.43 8.00 -9.69
N THR A 257 -29.17 6.70 -9.60
CA THR A 257 -29.91 5.74 -8.78
C THR A 257 -28.93 5.02 -7.87
N PHE A 258 -29.30 4.80 -6.62
CA PHE A 258 -28.43 4.19 -5.60
C PHE A 258 -29.27 3.51 -4.51
N GLY A 259 -28.65 2.63 -3.72
CA GLY A 259 -29.31 2.00 -2.58
C GLY A 259 -29.58 3.02 -1.47
N ILE A 260 -30.71 2.88 -0.79
CA ILE A 260 -31.07 3.71 0.37
C ILE A 260 -31.72 2.84 1.44
N THR A 261 -31.84 3.37 2.65
CA THR A 261 -32.53 2.71 3.76
C THR A 261 -33.65 3.61 4.27
N GLN A 262 -34.82 3.04 4.56
CA GLN A 262 -35.92 3.76 5.21
C GLN A 262 -35.82 3.62 6.73
N ARG A 263 -36.01 4.72 7.46
CA ARG A 263 -36.08 4.77 8.92
C ARG A 263 -37.49 4.45 9.40
N SER A 264 -37.61 4.08 10.67
CA SER A 264 -38.89 3.81 11.32
C SER A 264 -39.85 5.01 11.37
N ASP A 265 -39.32 6.23 11.25
CA ASP A 265 -40.10 7.47 11.18
C ASP A 265 -40.60 7.82 9.76
N GLY A 266 -40.32 6.96 8.77
CA GLY A 266 -40.72 7.12 7.38
C GLY A 266 -39.73 7.91 6.50
N THR A 267 -38.68 8.51 7.08
CA THR A 267 -37.61 9.19 6.34
C THR A 267 -36.65 8.19 5.68
N TYR A 268 -35.89 8.64 4.69
CA TYR A 268 -34.91 7.84 3.97
C TYR A 268 -33.50 8.35 4.24
N MET A 269 -32.51 7.47 4.29
CA MET A 269 -31.09 7.80 4.46
C MET A 269 -30.25 7.35 3.28
N LEU A 270 -29.17 8.08 2.99
CA LEU A 270 -28.08 7.62 2.12
C LEU A 270 -27.25 6.55 2.85
N ALA A 271 -27.88 5.40 3.07
CA ALA A 271 -27.25 4.20 3.58
C ALA A 271 -27.67 2.99 2.75
N ASP A 272 -26.69 2.26 2.25
CA ASP A 272 -26.88 1.07 1.44
C ASP A 272 -26.22 -0.14 2.10
N TYR A 273 -27.04 -1.00 2.70
CA TYR A 273 -26.60 -2.24 3.34
C TYR A 273 -26.66 -3.46 2.43
N SER A 274 -26.84 -3.27 1.12
CA SER A 274 -26.71 -4.35 0.14
C SER A 274 -25.25 -4.68 -0.22
N ARG A 275 -24.30 -3.85 0.25
CA ARG A 275 -22.86 -3.95 0.04
C ARG A 275 -22.13 -4.05 1.38
N GLY A 276 -21.48 -5.18 1.64
CA GLY A 276 -20.69 -5.41 2.86
C GLY A 276 -21.44 -5.06 4.15
N LYS A 277 -20.77 -4.37 5.08
CA LYS A 277 -21.34 -3.80 6.31
C LYS A 277 -22.02 -2.44 6.09
N GLY A 278 -22.13 -1.99 4.84
CA GLY A 278 -22.85 -0.79 4.43
C GLY A 278 -21.97 0.24 3.71
N ILE A 279 -22.65 1.08 2.92
CA ILE A 279 -22.11 2.34 2.41
C ILE A 279 -22.97 3.46 3.00
N GLU A 280 -22.36 4.40 3.71
CA GLU A 280 -23.06 5.50 4.38
C GLU A 280 -22.47 6.84 3.94
N THR A 281 -23.33 7.82 3.69
CA THR A 281 -22.90 9.18 3.32
C THR A 281 -23.42 10.21 4.30
N TYR A 282 -22.47 10.89 4.93
CA TYR A 282 -22.67 11.93 5.92
C TYR A 282 -22.36 13.29 5.32
N THR A 283 -22.93 14.33 5.91
CA THR A 283 -22.52 15.71 5.67
C THR A 283 -21.65 16.19 6.83
N ALA A 284 -20.58 16.93 6.52
CA ALA A 284 -19.90 17.76 7.48
C ALA A 284 -20.58 19.13 7.65
N ASN A 285 -21.53 19.50 6.79
CA ASN A 285 -22.26 20.78 6.82
C ASN A 285 -21.36 22.01 6.82
N TYR A 286 -20.19 21.92 6.18
CA TYR A 286 -19.15 22.95 6.26
C TYR A 286 -18.84 23.33 7.71
N LYS A 287 -18.97 22.37 8.62
CA LYS A 287 -18.20 22.40 9.83
C LYS A 287 -16.77 22.54 9.36
N ASP A 288 -16.14 23.61 9.79
CA ASP A 288 -14.71 23.71 9.60
C ASP A 288 -14.13 22.49 10.29
N TYR A 289 -13.53 21.59 9.53
CA TYR A 289 -12.79 20.45 10.05
C TYR A 289 -11.88 20.97 11.14
N ASN A 290 -11.43 22.25 11.04
CA ASN A 290 -10.64 22.92 12.03
C ASN A 290 -11.24 23.24 13.41
N ASN A 291 -12.55 23.12 13.57
CA ASN A 291 -13.24 23.31 14.84
C ASN A 291 -13.75 21.99 15.43
N TYR A 292 -13.88 20.94 14.61
CA TYR A 292 -14.34 19.60 15.01
C TYR A 292 -13.23 18.56 15.02
N ARG A 293 -12.01 19.04 14.77
CA ARG A 293 -10.75 18.34 14.85
C ARG A 293 -10.79 17.34 16.01
N ARG A 294 -11.25 17.80 17.19
CA ARG A 294 -11.53 17.16 18.50
C ARG A 294 -12.25 15.79 18.53
N ASN A 295 -12.77 15.35 17.40
CA ASN A 295 -13.31 14.02 17.21
C ASN A 295 -13.50 13.81 15.72
N VAL A 296 -12.81 12.84 15.15
CA VAL A 296 -12.99 12.45 13.74
C VAL A 296 -14.46 12.10 13.44
N TRP A 297 -15.19 11.52 14.40
CA TRP A 297 -16.62 11.25 14.29
C TRP A 297 -17.52 12.46 14.53
N GLY A 298 -16.99 13.56 15.06
CA GLY A 298 -17.72 14.80 15.39
C GLY A 298 -17.70 15.78 14.24
N TYR A 299 -16.82 15.52 13.28
CA TYR A 299 -16.87 16.08 11.94
C TYR A 299 -17.99 15.48 11.10
N LEU A 300 -18.41 14.23 11.37
CA LEU A 300 -19.70 13.76 10.88
C LEU A 300 -20.76 14.62 11.57
N ASP A 301 -21.57 15.31 10.78
CA ASP A 301 -22.80 15.88 11.29
C ASP A 301 -23.90 14.83 11.15
N ASP A 302 -24.78 15.02 10.18
CA ASP A 302 -25.88 14.11 9.95
C ASP A 302 -25.57 13.11 8.85
N LEU A 303 -26.01 11.87 9.06
CA LEU A 303 -26.25 10.98 7.93
C LEU A 303 -27.27 11.65 7.02
N VAL A 304 -26.97 11.77 5.73
CA VAL A 304 -27.82 12.50 4.79
C VAL A 304 -29.18 11.81 4.71
N THR A 305 -30.25 12.57 4.94
CA THR A 305 -31.63 12.07 4.91
C THR A 305 -32.53 12.86 3.97
N SER A 306 -33.67 12.25 3.60
CA SER A 306 -34.72 12.87 2.80
C SER A 306 -36.11 12.37 3.26
N ASN A 307 -37.13 13.21 3.12
CA ASN A 307 -38.54 12.81 3.32
C ASN A 307 -39.12 12.05 2.12
N SER A 308 -38.34 11.86 1.06
CA SER A 308 -38.72 11.12 -0.14
C SER A 308 -37.56 10.24 -0.61
N THR A 309 -37.82 9.34 -1.56
CA THR A 309 -36.76 8.57 -2.21
C THR A 309 -35.88 9.42 -3.14
N ASN A 310 -36.23 10.69 -3.38
CA ASN A 310 -35.41 11.62 -4.14
C ASN A 310 -34.56 12.52 -3.21
N PHE A 311 -33.25 12.51 -3.40
CA PHE A 311 -32.26 13.32 -2.67
C PHE A 311 -31.85 14.53 -3.51
N THR A 312 -31.79 15.69 -2.87
CA THR A 312 -31.62 16.99 -3.56
C THR A 312 -30.25 17.63 -3.35
N ASP A 313 -29.42 17.09 -2.46
CA ASP A 313 -28.03 17.53 -2.32
C ASP A 313 -27.15 16.83 -3.37
N PRO A 314 -26.69 17.54 -4.41
CA PRO A 314 -25.89 16.95 -5.46
C PRO A 314 -24.53 16.42 -4.98
N LYS A 315 -23.97 16.97 -3.90
CA LYS A 315 -22.67 16.54 -3.36
C LYS A 315 -22.81 15.19 -2.68
N ALA A 316 -23.80 15.06 -1.80
CA ALA A 316 -24.12 13.79 -1.16
C ALA A 316 -24.52 12.72 -2.19
N VAL A 317 -25.32 13.08 -3.20
CA VAL A 317 -25.67 12.17 -4.30
C VAL A 317 -24.42 11.70 -5.05
N SER A 318 -23.49 12.61 -5.40
CA SER A 318 -22.23 12.26 -6.05
C SER A 318 -21.39 11.30 -5.21
N ALA A 319 -21.13 11.63 -3.95
CA ALA A 319 -20.33 10.79 -3.06
C ALA A 319 -20.94 9.40 -2.87
N HIS A 320 -22.25 9.33 -2.61
CA HIS A 320 -22.92 8.07 -2.35
C HIS A 320 -22.94 7.18 -3.60
N TYR A 321 -23.30 7.76 -4.76
CA TYR A 321 -23.25 7.04 -6.02
C TYR A 321 -21.83 6.54 -6.33
N LEU A 322 -20.81 7.38 -6.21
CA LEU A 322 -19.43 6.98 -6.51
C LEU A 322 -18.91 5.93 -5.53
N ALA A 323 -19.23 6.02 -4.24
CA ALA A 323 -18.89 4.99 -3.27
C ALA A 323 -19.49 3.62 -3.66
N THR A 324 -20.75 3.58 -4.15
CA THR A 324 -21.33 2.34 -4.66
C THR A 324 -20.60 1.82 -5.89
N LYS A 325 -20.19 2.70 -6.81
CA LYS A 325 -19.46 2.31 -8.04
C LYS A 325 -18.05 1.84 -7.79
N VAL A 326 -17.34 2.46 -6.85
CA VAL A 326 -16.00 2.04 -6.43
C VAL A 326 -16.08 0.66 -5.78
N TYR A 327 -17.03 0.46 -4.86
CA TYR A 327 -17.26 -0.84 -4.23
C TYR A 327 -17.58 -1.92 -5.28
N ASP A 328 -18.52 -1.63 -6.18
CA ASP A 328 -18.92 -2.56 -7.25
C ASP A 328 -17.74 -2.89 -8.18
N PHE A 329 -16.92 -1.90 -8.56
CA PHE A 329 -15.73 -2.14 -9.37
C PHE A 329 -14.81 -3.18 -8.71
N TYR A 330 -14.41 -2.98 -7.45
CA TYR A 330 -13.54 -3.91 -6.75
C TYR A 330 -14.18 -5.30 -6.57
N GLN A 331 -15.48 -5.34 -6.26
CA GLN A 331 -16.21 -6.59 -6.06
C GLN A 331 -16.42 -7.38 -7.36
N GLU A 332 -16.80 -6.72 -8.45
CA GLU A 332 -17.11 -7.34 -9.74
C GLU A 332 -15.85 -7.68 -10.52
N LYS A 333 -14.84 -6.80 -10.54
CA LYS A 333 -13.60 -6.99 -11.31
C LYS A 333 -12.63 -7.93 -10.61
N TYR A 334 -12.49 -7.83 -9.29
CA TYR A 334 -11.46 -8.56 -8.53
C TYR A 334 -12.02 -9.48 -7.44
N GLY A 335 -13.33 -9.57 -7.27
CA GLY A 335 -13.93 -10.35 -6.19
C GLY A 335 -13.68 -9.77 -4.79
N ARG A 336 -13.15 -8.55 -4.69
CA ARG A 336 -12.72 -7.94 -3.43
C ARG A 336 -13.91 -7.34 -2.68
N ASN A 337 -14.14 -7.79 -1.45
CA ASN A 337 -15.25 -7.29 -0.63
C ASN A 337 -14.83 -6.07 0.21
N SER A 338 -15.07 -4.86 -0.30
CA SER A 338 -14.61 -3.59 0.30
C SER A 338 -13.08 -3.41 0.33
N PHE A 339 -12.59 -2.34 0.95
CA PHE A 339 -11.17 -2.02 1.00
C PHE A 339 -10.37 -2.92 1.96
N ASP A 340 -10.99 -3.58 2.93
CA ASP A 340 -10.36 -4.55 3.85
C ASP A 340 -10.47 -6.01 3.37
N ASN A 341 -11.11 -6.22 2.21
CA ASN A 341 -11.49 -7.53 1.69
C ASN A 341 -12.40 -8.36 2.63
N ASN A 342 -13.04 -7.74 3.61
CA ASN A 342 -13.93 -8.37 4.59
C ASN A 342 -15.19 -7.53 4.85
N GLY A 343 -15.57 -6.72 3.86
CA GLY A 343 -16.81 -5.98 3.82
C GLY A 343 -16.87 -4.81 4.81
N GLN A 344 -15.74 -4.21 5.18
CA GLN A 344 -15.74 -3.00 6.00
C GLN A 344 -16.66 -1.93 5.42
N LYS A 345 -17.36 -1.24 6.32
CA LYS A 345 -18.27 -0.17 5.97
C LYS A 345 -17.52 0.95 5.25
N VAL A 346 -18.08 1.44 4.15
CA VAL A 346 -17.55 2.61 3.43
C VAL A 346 -18.29 3.84 3.92
N ILE A 347 -17.54 4.80 4.49
CA ILE A 347 -18.09 6.05 4.99
C ILE A 347 -17.60 7.19 4.11
N SER A 348 -18.51 7.91 3.49
CA SER A 348 -18.22 9.13 2.74
C SER A 348 -18.73 10.36 3.48
N VAL A 349 -17.95 11.44 3.48
CA VAL A 349 -18.29 12.71 4.13
C VAL A 349 -18.23 13.82 3.09
N VAL A 350 -19.34 14.53 2.88
CA VAL A 350 -19.45 15.65 1.93
C VAL A 350 -19.52 16.99 2.65
N HIS A 351 -19.47 18.10 1.89
CA HIS A 351 -19.42 19.45 2.43
C HIS A 351 -18.26 19.64 3.40
N GLY A 352 -17.15 18.97 3.10
CA GLY A 352 -15.95 19.14 3.89
C GLY A 352 -15.39 20.54 3.74
N TRP A 353 -14.74 21.02 4.79
CA TRP A 353 -14.04 22.30 4.75
C TRP A 353 -12.91 22.29 5.77
N ASN A 354 -11.79 22.92 5.41
CA ASN A 354 -10.74 23.26 6.35
C ASN A 354 -10.32 24.71 6.09
N THR A 355 -10.49 25.60 7.06
CA THR A 355 -10.15 27.04 6.90
C THR A 355 -8.66 27.30 6.69
N ASN A 356 -7.79 26.34 7.04
CA ASN A 356 -6.34 26.39 6.82
C ASN A 356 -5.95 25.80 5.46
N GLY A 357 -6.86 25.10 4.80
CA GLY A 357 -6.65 24.48 3.49
C GLY A 357 -6.70 25.48 2.33
N THR A 358 -6.96 24.95 1.13
CA THR A 358 -7.14 25.76 -0.07
C THR A 358 -8.38 26.65 0.06
N ASN A 359 -8.32 27.88 -0.49
CA ASN A 359 -9.45 28.83 -0.54
C ASN A 359 -10.05 29.19 0.83
N LYS A 360 -9.19 29.64 1.77
CA LYS A 360 -9.42 29.95 3.20
C LYS A 360 -10.66 30.80 3.58
N GLY A 361 -11.40 31.35 2.62
CA GLY A 361 -12.55 32.24 2.86
C GLY A 361 -13.91 31.69 2.37
N ASN A 362 -13.96 30.54 1.68
CA ASN A 362 -15.22 29.98 1.20
C ASN A 362 -15.24 28.45 1.35
N PRO A 363 -16.03 27.91 2.31
CA PRO A 363 -16.11 26.48 2.56
C PRO A 363 -16.46 25.65 1.32
N LYS A 364 -17.33 26.20 0.47
CA LYS A 364 -17.80 25.56 -0.77
C LYS A 364 -16.73 25.46 -1.85
N GLN A 365 -15.59 26.14 -1.68
CA GLN A 365 -14.45 26.11 -2.58
C GLN A 365 -13.26 25.36 -1.98
N TRP A 366 -13.42 24.73 -0.82
CA TRP A 366 -12.38 23.89 -0.26
C TRP A 366 -12.09 22.75 -1.23
N PHE A 367 -10.88 22.77 -1.78
CA PHE A 367 -10.49 21.95 -2.89
C PHE A 367 -9.49 20.93 -2.38
N ASN A 368 -10.02 19.89 -1.72
CA ASN A 368 -9.25 18.75 -1.24
C ASN A 368 -10.13 17.51 -1.05
N ALA A 369 -9.51 16.34 -1.03
CA ALA A 369 -10.09 15.09 -0.57
C ALA A 369 -9.01 14.31 0.20
N PHE A 370 -9.42 13.41 1.09
CA PHE A 370 -8.49 12.50 1.77
C PHE A 370 -9.22 11.29 2.35
N SER A 371 -8.48 10.21 2.53
CA SER A 371 -8.84 9.03 3.32
C SER A 371 -8.04 8.99 4.62
N ASN A 372 -8.70 8.70 5.75
CA ASN A 372 -8.01 8.42 7.01
C ASN A 372 -8.02 6.92 7.38
N GLY A 373 -8.43 6.06 6.43
CA GLY A 373 -8.60 4.61 6.62
C GLY A 373 -9.92 4.19 7.29
N ALA A 374 -10.74 5.13 7.77
CA ALA A 374 -12.09 4.87 8.26
C ALA A 374 -13.17 5.56 7.41
N MET A 375 -12.85 6.73 6.85
CA MET A 375 -13.78 7.52 6.03
C MET A 375 -13.05 8.22 4.88
N LEU A 376 -13.82 8.54 3.84
CA LEU A 376 -13.43 9.33 2.68
C LEU A 376 -14.07 10.71 2.79
N VAL A 377 -13.27 11.77 2.89
CA VAL A 377 -13.75 13.14 3.07
C VAL A 377 -13.57 13.93 1.78
N TYR A 378 -14.62 14.61 1.34
CA TYR A 378 -14.61 15.37 0.09
C TYR A 378 -14.98 16.83 0.29
N GLY A 379 -14.16 17.72 -0.28
CA GLY A 379 -14.55 19.08 -0.59
C GLY A 379 -15.52 19.14 -1.77
N ASP A 380 -16.42 20.13 -1.73
CA ASP A 380 -17.50 20.32 -2.70
C ASP A 380 -17.08 20.30 -4.19
N PRO A 381 -15.94 20.89 -4.60
CA PRO A 381 -15.52 20.84 -6.00
C PRO A 381 -15.10 19.45 -6.45
N ILE A 382 -14.49 18.67 -5.54
CA ILE A 382 -13.80 17.40 -5.84
C ILE A 382 -14.73 16.20 -5.78
N VAL A 383 -15.79 16.22 -4.96
CA VAL A 383 -16.71 15.08 -4.74
C VAL A 383 -17.32 14.47 -6.01
N ARG A 384 -17.30 15.22 -7.13
CA ARG A 384 -17.81 14.79 -8.42
C ARG A 384 -16.80 14.04 -9.29
N ALA A 385 -15.54 13.98 -8.88
CA ALA A 385 -14.45 13.36 -9.62
C ALA A 385 -14.39 11.85 -9.33
N PHE A 386 -14.55 11.05 -10.37
CA PHE A 386 -14.74 9.61 -10.28
C PHE A 386 -13.42 8.93 -9.94
N ASP A 387 -12.37 9.41 -10.58
CA ASP A 387 -10.99 9.00 -10.37
C ASP A 387 -10.51 9.31 -8.95
N VAL A 388 -10.87 10.48 -8.38
CA VAL A 388 -10.57 10.82 -6.99
C VAL A 388 -11.31 9.89 -6.04
N ALA A 389 -12.57 9.56 -6.29
CA ALA A 389 -13.28 8.57 -5.46
C ALA A 389 -12.59 7.20 -5.49
N GLY A 390 -12.09 6.76 -6.66
CA GLY A 390 -11.29 5.54 -6.78
C GLY A 390 -9.92 5.64 -6.12
N HIS A 391 -9.24 6.78 -6.23
CA HIS A 391 -7.93 7.07 -5.65
C HIS A 391 -7.97 6.97 -4.13
N GLU A 392 -8.90 7.67 -3.46
CA GLU A 392 -9.01 7.65 -1.99
C GLU A 392 -9.35 6.26 -1.44
N PHE A 393 -10.19 5.49 -2.17
CA PHE A 393 -10.50 4.11 -1.80
C PHE A 393 -9.30 3.19 -1.99
N THR A 394 -8.49 3.43 -3.02
CA THR A 394 -7.30 2.61 -3.31
C THR A 394 -6.22 2.80 -2.25
N HIS A 395 -6.08 3.98 -1.64
CA HIS A 395 -5.23 4.12 -0.44
C HIS A 395 -5.64 3.17 0.68
N ALA A 396 -6.95 3.04 0.92
CA ALA A 396 -7.46 2.12 1.93
C ALA A 396 -7.22 0.64 1.55
N VAL A 397 -7.26 0.30 0.25
CA VAL A 397 -6.85 -1.02 -0.25
C VAL A 397 -5.36 -1.27 0.00
N THR A 398 -4.49 -0.34 -0.42
CA THR A 398 -3.03 -0.43 -0.23
C THR A 398 -2.67 -0.61 1.25
N ARG A 399 -3.31 0.14 2.15
CA ARG A 399 -3.11 0.01 3.61
C ARG A 399 -3.44 -1.39 4.14
N ASN A 400 -4.44 -2.08 3.58
CA ASN A 400 -4.87 -3.41 4.01
C ASN A 400 -4.16 -4.56 3.28
N GLU A 401 -3.26 -4.27 2.34
CA GLU A 401 -2.55 -5.29 1.56
C GLU A 401 -1.03 -5.14 1.64
N SER A 402 -0.39 -4.41 0.71
CA SER A 402 1.06 -4.20 0.70
C SER A 402 1.54 -3.39 1.91
N GLY A 403 0.68 -2.52 2.44
CA GLY A 403 1.00 -1.66 3.57
C GLY A 403 2.12 -0.66 3.25
N LEU A 404 2.32 -0.31 1.97
CA LEU A 404 3.38 0.60 1.51
C LEU A 404 3.48 1.84 2.41
N GLU A 405 4.67 2.05 2.98
CA GLU A 405 4.98 3.26 3.73
C GLU A 405 4.70 4.49 2.86
N TYR A 406 4.08 5.50 3.45
CA TYR A 406 3.75 6.74 2.74
C TYR A 406 4.95 7.69 2.76
N ALA A 407 6.09 7.22 2.24
CA ALA A 407 7.34 7.97 2.17
C ALA A 407 8.24 7.50 1.01
N GLY A 408 9.00 8.42 0.43
CA GLY A 408 9.97 8.15 -0.63
C GLY A 408 9.37 7.37 -1.80
N GLU A 409 10.08 6.35 -2.29
CA GLU A 409 9.60 5.52 -3.39
C GLU A 409 8.36 4.70 -3.03
N ALA A 410 8.29 4.12 -1.82
CA ALA A 410 7.12 3.36 -1.38
C ALA A 410 5.85 4.22 -1.39
N GLY A 411 5.96 5.47 -0.93
CA GLY A 411 4.86 6.43 -0.96
C GLY A 411 4.51 6.88 -2.38
N ALA A 412 5.52 7.08 -3.24
CA ALA A 412 5.29 7.37 -4.65
C ALA A 412 4.60 6.21 -5.39
N ILE A 413 4.89 4.96 -5.03
CA ILE A 413 4.16 3.78 -5.54
C ILE A 413 2.72 3.81 -5.02
N ASN A 414 2.52 4.08 -3.73
CA ASN A 414 1.19 4.17 -3.11
C ASN A 414 0.30 5.19 -3.85
N GLU A 415 0.82 6.40 -4.10
CA GLU A 415 0.16 7.45 -4.90
C GLU A 415 -0.12 7.00 -6.34
N ALA A 416 0.85 6.40 -7.02
CA ALA A 416 0.69 5.96 -8.40
C ALA A 416 -0.35 4.84 -8.53
N LEU A 417 -0.36 3.88 -7.59
CA LEU A 417 -1.39 2.84 -7.53
C LEU A 417 -2.78 3.46 -7.36
N SER A 418 -2.91 4.46 -6.49
CA SER A 418 -4.18 5.18 -6.30
C SER A 418 -4.62 5.93 -7.56
N ASP A 419 -3.71 6.56 -8.30
CA ASP A 419 -4.02 7.16 -9.61
C ASP A 419 -4.46 6.10 -10.65
N ILE A 420 -3.68 5.02 -10.80
CA ILE A 420 -3.95 3.96 -11.79
C ILE A 420 -5.32 3.32 -11.56
N LEU A 421 -5.64 2.94 -10.32
CA LEU A 421 -6.92 2.34 -9.98
C LEU A 421 -8.05 3.38 -9.91
N GLY A 422 -7.73 4.65 -9.65
CA GLY A 422 -8.63 5.78 -9.84
C GLY A 422 -9.14 5.86 -11.28
N VAL A 423 -8.23 5.84 -12.26
CA VAL A 423 -8.59 5.82 -13.69
C VAL A 423 -9.39 4.57 -14.06
N ALA A 424 -9.05 3.41 -13.49
CA ALA A 424 -9.83 2.18 -13.69
C ALA A 424 -11.28 2.31 -13.19
N VAL A 425 -11.46 2.92 -12.02
CA VAL A 425 -12.78 3.24 -11.45
C VAL A 425 -13.52 4.26 -12.31
N GLU A 426 -12.85 5.31 -12.81
CA GLU A 426 -13.49 6.26 -13.73
C GLU A 426 -14.02 5.53 -14.97
N LYS A 427 -13.17 4.72 -15.62
CA LYS A 427 -13.56 3.91 -16.79
C LYS A 427 -14.77 3.04 -16.47
N TYR A 428 -14.81 2.40 -15.31
CA TYR A 428 -15.94 1.57 -14.88
C TYR A 428 -17.21 2.41 -14.62
N ALA A 429 -17.11 3.44 -13.78
CA ALA A 429 -18.24 4.25 -13.33
C ALA A 429 -18.83 5.16 -14.43
N ASN A 430 -18.05 5.44 -15.48
CA ASN A 430 -18.40 6.31 -16.60
C ASN A 430 -18.61 5.54 -17.92
N ASN A 431 -19.01 4.26 -17.84
CA ASN A 431 -19.39 3.42 -18.99
C ASN A 431 -18.30 3.34 -20.08
N GLY A 432 -17.06 3.11 -19.66
CA GLY A 432 -15.88 2.97 -20.52
C GLY A 432 -15.23 4.28 -20.93
N LYS A 433 -15.78 5.44 -20.57
CA LYS A 433 -15.17 6.76 -20.82
C LYS A 433 -14.22 7.11 -19.70
N PHE A 434 -12.98 7.46 -20.04
CA PHE A 434 -11.98 7.92 -19.10
C PHE A 434 -10.94 8.75 -19.84
N ASN A 435 -9.99 9.29 -19.10
CA ASN A 435 -8.83 9.98 -19.64
C ASN A 435 -7.60 9.68 -18.77
N TRP A 436 -6.43 10.18 -19.17
CA TRP A 436 -5.17 9.95 -18.44
C TRP A 436 -4.83 11.10 -17.48
N THR A 437 -5.77 11.99 -17.21
CA THR A 437 -5.59 13.08 -16.25
C THR A 437 -6.31 12.77 -14.96
N MET A 438 -5.84 13.38 -13.86
CA MET A 438 -6.45 13.21 -12.54
C MET A 438 -7.20 14.49 -12.14
N GLY A 439 -8.45 14.34 -11.74
CA GLY A 439 -9.30 15.34 -11.10
C GLY A 439 -10.07 16.23 -12.07
N GLU A 440 -10.01 16.02 -13.38
CA GLU A 440 -10.54 16.94 -14.40
C GLU A 440 -12.03 17.25 -14.23
N GLN A 441 -12.83 16.29 -13.75
CA GLN A 441 -14.26 16.49 -13.49
C GLN A 441 -14.52 17.51 -12.38
N SER A 442 -13.55 17.77 -11.50
CA SER A 442 -13.60 18.83 -10.48
C SER A 442 -13.37 20.24 -11.04
N GLY A 443 -13.04 20.35 -12.33
CA GLY A 443 -12.72 21.61 -13.01
C GLY A 443 -11.24 21.98 -13.00
N ARG A 444 -10.36 21.11 -12.46
CA ARG A 444 -8.90 21.30 -12.45
C ARG A 444 -8.20 19.95 -12.58
N ILE A 445 -7.14 19.90 -13.37
CA ILE A 445 -6.27 18.73 -13.51
C ILE A 445 -5.11 18.83 -12.51
N PHE A 446 -4.82 17.75 -11.78
CA PHE A 446 -3.74 17.70 -10.76
C PHE A 446 -2.49 17.02 -11.28
N ARG A 447 -2.69 15.97 -12.09
CA ARG A 447 -1.66 15.12 -12.66
C ARG A 447 -2.11 14.67 -14.05
N ASP A 448 -1.14 14.43 -14.92
CA ASP A 448 -1.36 13.82 -16.23
C ASP A 448 -0.45 12.59 -16.29
N MET A 449 -1.01 11.39 -16.31
CA MET A 449 -0.26 10.15 -16.34
C MET A 449 0.44 9.94 -17.69
N LYS A 450 -0.10 10.50 -18.77
CA LYS A 450 0.47 10.42 -20.12
C LYS A 450 1.63 11.39 -20.29
N ASN A 451 1.47 12.63 -19.83
CA ASN A 451 2.43 13.70 -19.98
C ASN A 451 2.59 14.50 -18.67
N PRO A 452 3.22 13.92 -17.62
CA PRO A 452 3.29 14.55 -16.30
C PRO A 452 3.85 15.98 -16.32
N SER A 453 4.87 16.21 -17.15
CA SER A 453 5.52 17.52 -17.26
C SER A 453 4.60 18.62 -17.80
N SER A 454 3.47 18.27 -18.44
CA SER A 454 2.47 19.24 -18.93
C SER A 454 1.76 19.99 -17.80
N ILE A 455 1.68 19.40 -16.61
CA ILE A 455 1.11 20.05 -15.44
C ILE A 455 2.13 20.99 -14.80
N SER A 456 3.35 20.49 -14.62
CA SER A 456 4.47 21.25 -14.08
C SER A 456 5.76 20.47 -14.30
N SER A 457 6.86 21.18 -14.57
CA SER A 457 8.20 20.58 -14.71
C SER A 457 8.70 19.86 -13.45
N ARG A 458 8.04 20.04 -12.30
CA ARG A 458 8.36 19.30 -11.07
C ARG A 458 8.01 17.82 -11.15
N TYR A 459 7.07 17.42 -12.01
CA TYR A 459 6.61 16.04 -12.15
C TYR A 459 7.52 15.27 -13.12
N PRO A 460 8.44 14.42 -12.62
CA PRO A 460 9.34 13.66 -13.47
C PRO A 460 8.60 12.60 -14.31
N GLU A 461 9.06 12.37 -15.53
CA GLU A 461 8.57 11.28 -16.38
C GLU A 461 9.49 10.06 -16.34
N ASP A 462 10.70 10.23 -15.82
CA ASP A 462 11.72 9.20 -15.70
C ASP A 462 12.54 9.35 -14.40
N TYR A 463 13.20 8.27 -13.99
CA TYR A 463 13.90 8.12 -12.73
C TYR A 463 15.17 8.98 -12.63
N ARG A 464 15.76 9.42 -13.74
CA ARG A 464 16.93 10.34 -13.68
C ARG A 464 16.56 11.70 -13.13
N HIS A 465 15.29 12.07 -13.22
CA HIS A 465 14.73 13.30 -12.68
C HIS A 465 13.99 13.08 -11.36
N TYR A 466 14.18 11.93 -10.71
CA TYR A 466 13.63 11.66 -9.38
C TYR A 466 14.00 12.78 -8.40
N ASN A 467 13.00 13.30 -7.69
CA ASN A 467 13.20 14.35 -6.71
C ASN A 467 13.61 13.72 -5.39
N ASN A 468 14.91 13.75 -5.08
CA ASN A 468 15.42 13.29 -3.79
C ASN A 468 15.20 14.38 -2.71
N LEU A 469 13.99 14.37 -2.13
CA LEU A 469 13.56 15.32 -1.11
C LEU A 469 13.65 14.71 0.29
N PRO A 470 13.79 15.53 1.36
CA PRO A 470 13.67 15.05 2.73
C PRO A 470 12.35 14.29 2.97
N ILE A 471 12.40 13.23 3.78
CA ILE A 471 11.21 12.50 4.23
C ILE A 471 10.61 13.23 5.43
N ASP A 472 9.88 14.29 5.14
CA ASP A 472 9.07 15.04 6.09
C ASP A 472 7.82 15.59 5.40
N ALA A 473 6.85 16.07 6.18
CA ALA A 473 5.59 16.54 5.61
C ALA A 473 5.71 17.82 4.78
N ASP A 474 6.70 18.68 5.06
CA ASP A 474 6.91 19.94 4.32
C ASP A 474 7.40 19.67 2.89
N HIS A 475 8.04 18.52 2.69
CA HIS A 475 8.56 18.06 1.43
C HIS A 475 7.77 16.88 0.84
N ASP A 476 6.47 16.80 1.16
CA ASP A 476 5.57 15.79 0.57
C ASP A 476 6.08 14.35 0.83
N HIS A 477 6.62 14.11 2.03
CA HIS A 477 7.15 12.83 2.50
C HIS A 477 8.22 12.23 1.58
N GLY A 478 9.10 13.07 1.03
CA GLY A 478 10.05 12.65 0.00
C GLY A 478 9.49 12.77 -1.42
N GLY A 479 8.52 13.66 -1.63
CA GLY A 479 7.92 13.95 -2.93
C GLY A 479 6.99 12.86 -3.45
N VAL A 480 6.19 12.20 -2.59
CA VAL A 480 5.36 11.05 -2.98
C VAL A 480 4.39 11.37 -4.12
N HIS A 481 3.67 12.50 -4.08
CA HIS A 481 2.77 12.92 -5.16
C HIS A 481 3.51 13.39 -6.41
N THR A 482 4.77 13.80 -6.23
CA THR A 482 5.61 14.30 -7.31
C THR A 482 6.25 13.15 -8.06
N ASN A 483 6.95 12.25 -7.36
CA ASN A 483 7.68 11.12 -7.93
C ASN A 483 6.75 9.99 -8.40
N SER A 484 5.49 9.94 -7.94
CA SER A 484 4.48 9.01 -8.46
C SER A 484 4.26 9.16 -9.96
N SER A 485 4.55 10.33 -10.53
CA SER A 485 4.42 10.56 -11.98
C SER A 485 5.31 9.67 -12.84
N ILE A 486 6.43 9.17 -12.31
CA ILE A 486 7.30 8.20 -13.01
C ILE A 486 6.52 6.90 -13.23
N ILE A 487 5.87 6.39 -12.18
CA ILE A 487 5.09 5.15 -12.27
C ILE A 487 3.79 5.37 -13.04
N ASN A 488 3.15 6.54 -12.94
CA ASN A 488 2.03 6.90 -13.79
C ASN A 488 2.40 6.87 -15.29
N LYS A 489 3.59 7.39 -15.64
CA LYS A 489 4.12 7.32 -17.01
C LYS A 489 4.38 5.89 -17.45
N VAL A 490 4.95 5.05 -16.57
CA VAL A 490 5.14 3.61 -16.82
C VAL A 490 3.80 2.94 -17.09
N ALA A 491 2.78 3.17 -16.26
CA ALA A 491 1.45 2.61 -16.44
C ALA A 491 0.80 3.04 -17.76
N TYR A 492 0.90 4.32 -18.12
CA TYR A 492 0.47 4.82 -19.43
C TYR A 492 1.17 4.10 -20.58
N LEU A 493 2.49 3.92 -20.50
CA LEU A 493 3.27 3.24 -21.54
C LEU A 493 2.91 1.76 -21.66
N ILE A 494 2.67 1.07 -20.54
CA ILE A 494 2.20 -0.33 -20.55
C ILE A 494 0.84 -0.41 -21.26
N ALA A 495 -0.10 0.47 -20.90
CA ALA A 495 -1.45 0.42 -21.46
C ALA A 495 -1.49 0.85 -22.94
N SER A 496 -0.96 2.03 -23.25
CA SER A 496 -1.14 2.71 -24.54
C SER A 496 0.05 2.53 -25.50
N GLY A 497 1.21 2.10 -25.00
CA GLY A 497 2.45 2.09 -25.76
C GLY A 497 2.99 3.49 -26.05
N GLY A 498 4.04 3.55 -26.87
CA GLY A 498 4.66 4.79 -27.32
C GLY A 498 6.18 4.74 -27.31
N ASN A 499 6.81 5.86 -27.68
CA ASN A 499 8.25 6.04 -27.52
C ASN A 499 8.51 6.96 -26.32
N HIS A 500 9.37 6.53 -25.41
CA HIS A 500 9.87 7.36 -24.33
C HIS A 500 11.36 7.07 -24.12
N ASN A 501 12.17 8.12 -24.04
CA ASN A 501 13.63 8.06 -23.94
C ASN A 501 14.30 7.09 -24.95
N GLY A 502 13.75 7.01 -26.16
CA GLY A 502 14.28 6.14 -27.22
C GLY A 502 13.89 4.66 -27.13
N VAL A 503 13.11 4.27 -26.12
CA VAL A 503 12.53 2.92 -26.00
C VAL A 503 11.11 2.93 -26.55
N ASN A 504 10.84 2.05 -27.52
CA ASN A 504 9.49 1.80 -28.02
C ASN A 504 8.82 0.74 -27.13
N VAL A 505 7.65 1.07 -26.61
CA VAL A 505 6.79 0.17 -25.82
C VAL A 505 5.57 -0.18 -26.66
N HIS A 506 5.27 -1.47 -26.77
CA HIS A 506 4.01 -1.93 -27.36
C HIS A 506 2.92 -1.94 -26.28
N GLY A 507 1.84 -1.19 -26.48
CA GLY A 507 0.74 -1.12 -25.51
C GLY A 507 -0.08 -2.41 -25.46
N ILE A 508 -0.47 -2.83 -24.27
CA ILE A 508 -1.24 -4.06 -24.03
C ILE A 508 -2.70 -3.82 -23.63
N GLY A 509 -3.13 -2.56 -23.64
CA GLY A 509 -4.47 -2.13 -23.23
C GLY A 509 -4.57 -1.88 -21.72
N GLU A 510 -5.56 -1.07 -21.33
CA GLU A 510 -5.68 -0.59 -19.96
C GLU A 510 -6.10 -1.69 -19.00
N ASP A 511 -6.99 -2.60 -19.40
CA ASP A 511 -7.54 -3.61 -18.48
C ASP A 511 -6.45 -4.58 -17.99
N LYS A 512 -5.52 -4.97 -18.88
CA LYS A 512 -4.37 -5.79 -18.49
C LYS A 512 -3.40 -5.04 -17.59
N MET A 513 -3.19 -3.75 -17.86
CA MET A 513 -2.35 -2.88 -17.03
C MET A 513 -2.95 -2.74 -15.62
N PHE A 514 -4.27 -2.50 -15.52
CA PHE A 514 -4.96 -2.43 -14.23
C PHE A 514 -4.83 -3.73 -13.45
N ASP A 515 -5.02 -4.89 -14.11
CA ASP A 515 -4.87 -6.20 -13.47
C ASP A 515 -3.43 -6.40 -12.96
N ILE A 516 -2.42 -6.00 -13.75
CA ILE A 516 -1.00 -6.10 -13.36
C ILE A 516 -0.70 -5.29 -12.09
N PHE A 517 -1.10 -4.02 -12.06
CA PHE A 517 -0.83 -3.15 -10.90
C PHE A 517 -1.69 -3.50 -9.68
N TYR A 518 -2.92 -3.96 -9.87
CA TYR A 518 -3.76 -4.44 -8.78
C TYR A 518 -3.11 -5.62 -8.06
N TYR A 519 -2.74 -6.68 -8.78
CA TYR A 519 -2.13 -7.86 -8.15
C TYR A 519 -0.71 -7.58 -7.64
N ALA A 520 0.05 -6.68 -8.27
CA ALA A 520 1.31 -6.22 -7.69
C ALA A 520 1.07 -5.62 -6.29
N ASN A 521 0.09 -4.73 -6.15
CA ASN A 521 -0.26 -4.13 -4.86
C ASN A 521 -0.76 -5.17 -3.84
N THR A 522 -1.70 -6.03 -4.23
CA THR A 522 -2.36 -6.90 -3.25
C THR A 522 -1.51 -8.10 -2.84
N ASP A 523 -0.69 -8.62 -3.75
CA ASP A 523 -0.11 -9.95 -3.60
C ASP A 523 1.43 -9.95 -3.63
N GLU A 524 2.10 -8.97 -4.24
CA GLU A 524 3.57 -9.03 -4.43
C GLU A 524 4.35 -8.07 -3.55
N LEU A 525 3.88 -6.82 -3.45
CA LEU A 525 4.60 -5.74 -2.76
C LEU A 525 4.53 -5.92 -1.24
N ASN A 526 5.51 -5.33 -0.56
CA ASN A 526 5.60 -5.24 0.90
C ASN A 526 5.73 -3.76 1.33
N MET A 527 5.80 -3.54 2.65
CA MET A 527 5.76 -2.21 3.26
C MET A 527 6.86 -1.25 2.77
N THR A 528 8.04 -1.76 2.41
CA THR A 528 9.21 -0.95 2.01
C THR A 528 9.58 -1.12 0.54
N SER A 529 8.68 -1.68 -0.27
CA SER A 529 8.94 -1.88 -1.70
C SER A 529 9.25 -0.58 -2.43
N ASN A 530 10.24 -0.64 -3.31
CA ASN A 530 10.74 0.46 -4.12
C ASN A 530 10.43 0.23 -5.62
N PHE A 531 10.79 1.17 -6.50
CA PHE A 531 10.47 1.08 -7.92
C PHE A 531 11.10 -0.15 -8.60
N LYS A 532 12.24 -0.63 -8.10
CA LYS A 532 12.87 -1.86 -8.61
C LYS A 532 12.05 -3.09 -8.24
N GLU A 533 11.59 -3.18 -6.99
CA GLU A 533 10.69 -4.26 -6.56
C GLU A 533 9.35 -4.21 -7.29
N LEU A 534 8.79 -3.02 -7.50
CA LEU A 534 7.56 -2.85 -8.29
C LEU A 534 7.72 -3.36 -9.72
N LYS A 535 8.86 -3.08 -10.37
CA LYS A 535 9.15 -3.63 -11.69
C LYS A 535 9.12 -5.16 -11.68
N GLU A 536 9.79 -5.80 -10.73
CA GLU A 536 9.82 -7.27 -10.64
C GLU A 536 8.45 -7.87 -10.29
N ALA A 537 7.70 -7.22 -9.39
CA ALA A 537 6.32 -7.57 -9.08
C ALA A 537 5.44 -7.54 -10.34
N CYS A 538 5.47 -6.46 -11.10
CA CYS A 538 4.71 -6.34 -12.36
C CYS A 538 5.14 -7.37 -13.41
N ILE A 539 6.44 -7.69 -13.51
CA ILE A 539 6.95 -8.74 -14.40
C ILE A 539 6.42 -10.11 -13.98
N ARG A 540 6.44 -10.42 -12.67
CA ARG A 540 5.93 -11.69 -12.14
C ARG A 540 4.43 -11.83 -12.42
N VAL A 541 3.64 -10.79 -12.12
CA VAL A 541 2.20 -10.79 -12.41
C VAL A 541 1.93 -11.00 -13.89
N ALA A 542 2.60 -10.25 -14.78
CA ALA A 542 2.45 -10.43 -16.22
C ALA A 542 2.87 -11.84 -16.67
N THR A 543 3.94 -12.39 -16.10
CA THR A 543 4.41 -13.75 -16.40
C THR A 543 3.38 -14.80 -16.00
N ASN A 544 2.77 -14.67 -14.83
CA ASN A 544 1.79 -15.62 -14.33
C ASN A 544 0.46 -15.55 -15.08
N LEU A 545 0.02 -14.35 -15.45
CA LEU A 545 -1.25 -14.17 -16.17
C LEU A 545 -1.14 -14.50 -17.66
N TYR A 546 0.00 -14.22 -18.30
CA TYR A 546 0.12 -14.23 -19.77
C TYR A 546 1.25 -15.11 -20.31
N GLY A 547 2.14 -15.60 -19.45
CA GLY A 547 3.31 -16.39 -19.82
C GLY A 547 4.58 -15.55 -19.98
N LYS A 548 5.73 -16.18 -19.74
CA LYS A 548 7.06 -15.54 -19.68
C LYS A 548 7.48 -14.82 -20.97
N ASP A 549 7.15 -15.39 -22.12
CA ASP A 549 7.54 -14.85 -23.43
C ASP A 549 6.46 -13.94 -24.06
N SER A 550 5.45 -13.56 -23.26
CA SER A 550 4.29 -12.78 -23.72
C SER A 550 4.63 -11.33 -24.07
N LEU A 551 3.73 -10.69 -24.82
CA LEU A 551 3.86 -9.25 -25.13
C LEU A 551 3.68 -8.40 -23.86
N GLU A 552 2.93 -8.89 -22.89
CA GLU A 552 2.67 -8.24 -21.60
C GLU A 552 3.93 -8.14 -20.76
N VAL A 553 4.70 -9.23 -20.65
CA VAL A 553 6.00 -9.20 -19.97
C VAL A 553 6.95 -8.24 -20.68
N GLN A 554 7.00 -8.27 -22.02
CA GLN A 554 7.84 -7.36 -22.80
C GLN A 554 7.44 -5.89 -22.62
N ALA A 555 6.13 -5.59 -22.60
CA ALA A 555 5.62 -4.24 -22.42
C ALA A 555 5.99 -3.67 -21.04
N VAL A 556 5.83 -4.47 -19.98
CA VAL A 556 6.26 -4.10 -18.62
C VAL A 556 7.77 -3.81 -18.59
N GLN A 557 8.59 -4.75 -19.09
CA GLN A 557 10.04 -4.59 -19.12
C GLN A 557 10.47 -3.34 -19.91
N GLN A 558 9.86 -3.09 -21.06
CA GLN A 558 10.17 -1.93 -21.91
C GLN A 558 9.72 -0.62 -21.27
N ALA A 559 8.55 -0.57 -20.64
CA ALA A 559 8.04 0.64 -19.99
C ALA A 559 8.92 1.06 -18.80
N PHE A 560 9.26 0.12 -17.92
CA PHE A 560 10.19 0.40 -16.82
C PHE A 560 11.59 0.76 -17.33
N LYS A 561 12.08 0.10 -18.39
CA LYS A 561 13.34 0.50 -19.03
C LYS A 561 13.28 1.93 -19.56
N ALA A 562 12.19 2.30 -20.23
CA ALA A 562 12.00 3.63 -20.80
C ALA A 562 12.03 4.72 -19.72
N ALA A 563 11.40 4.45 -18.57
CA ALA A 563 11.37 5.36 -17.44
C ALA A 563 12.63 5.33 -16.56
N TYR A 564 13.57 4.40 -16.79
CA TYR A 564 14.81 4.31 -16.02
C TYR A 564 15.98 5.07 -16.67
N ILE A 565 16.02 5.11 -18.01
CA ILE A 565 17.17 5.58 -18.80
C ILE A 565 17.16 7.05 -19.16
#